data_AF-A0A2G8KCJ0-F1
#
_entry.id   AF-A0A2G8KCJ0-F1
#
_cell.length_a   1.000
_cell.length_b   1.000
_cell.length_c   1.000
_cell.angle_alpha   90.00
_cell.angle_beta   90.00
_cell.angle_gamma   90.00
#
_symmetry.space_group_name_H-M   'P 1'
#
loop_
_entity.id
_entity.type
_entity.pdbx_description
1 polymer ?
#
loop_
_entity_poly.entity_id
_entity_poly.type
_entity_poly.pdbx_seq_one_letter_code
_entity_poly.pdbx_strand_id
1 'polypeptide(L)'
;MIEWLKYNHSPNDQVKEYMRLTQAYRAAWLGQNRSDASLSQFITEYPRLLDTPGMIEQDFLLQFSPISLKEAWTSSLCKKVINYANYHNTEWQKKLGISGFQEDHVQNIAIQLLPLVLSSGNITNKHGKKVRSTNLDASRSFIEVKPVGTNLPQFIEDELKQDGTRKQPLSLHLVIEGIRLSHL
;
A
#
# COMPACT_ATOMS: atom_id res chain seq x y z
N MET A 1 -2.62 31.37 -7.63
CA MET A 1 -3.32 30.12 -7.25
C MET A 1 -2.87 29.63 -5.88
N ILE A 2 -1.58 29.35 -5.66
CA ILE A 2 -1.05 28.93 -4.34
C ILE A 2 -1.43 29.94 -3.24
N GLU A 3 -1.12 31.21 -3.46
CA GLU A 3 -1.45 32.27 -2.49
C GLU A 3 -2.97 32.40 -2.25
N TRP A 4 -3.78 32.17 -3.28
CA TRP A 4 -5.24 32.19 -3.13
C TRP A 4 -5.73 31.04 -2.24
N LEU A 5 -5.16 29.84 -2.40
CA LEU A 5 -5.50 28.65 -1.60
C LEU A 5 -5.14 28.80 -0.10
N LYS A 6 -4.22 29.71 0.25
CA LYS A 6 -3.90 29.99 1.66
C LYS A 6 -5.08 30.63 2.40
N TYR A 7 -5.81 31.51 1.72
CA TYR A 7 -6.85 32.35 2.34
C TYR A 7 -8.27 31.94 1.98
N ASN A 8 -8.46 31.10 0.96
CA ASN A 8 -9.78 30.76 0.44
C ASN A 8 -10.06 29.26 0.54
N HIS A 9 -11.23 28.92 1.05
CA HIS A 9 -11.74 27.54 1.19
C HIS A 9 -13.04 27.31 0.42
N SER A 10 -13.48 28.31 -0.35
CA SER A 10 -14.70 28.26 -1.16
C SER A 10 -14.57 29.21 -2.37
N PRO A 11 -15.29 28.97 -3.48
CA PRO A 11 -16.17 27.82 -3.73
C PRO A 11 -15.38 26.51 -3.95
N ASN A 12 -15.99 25.37 -3.59
CA ASN A 12 -15.33 24.06 -3.58
C ASN A 12 -14.73 23.67 -4.94
N ASP A 13 -15.44 23.94 -6.03
CA ASP A 13 -14.98 23.57 -7.37
C ASP A 13 -13.71 24.33 -7.76
N GLN A 14 -13.62 25.60 -7.36
CA GLN A 14 -12.43 26.43 -7.60
C GLN A 14 -11.25 25.99 -6.73
N VAL A 15 -11.50 25.62 -5.46
CA VAL A 15 -10.46 25.04 -4.58
C VAL A 15 -9.90 23.76 -5.20
N LYS A 16 -10.77 22.83 -5.63
CA LYS A 16 -10.37 21.56 -6.24
C LYS A 16 -9.55 21.77 -7.51
N GLU A 17 -9.95 22.70 -8.36
CA GLU A 17 -9.23 22.98 -9.61
C GLU A 17 -7.88 23.65 -9.35
N TYR A 18 -7.81 24.62 -8.44
CA TYR A 18 -6.53 25.24 -8.08
C TYR A 18 -5.61 24.26 -7.37
N MET A 19 -6.14 23.37 -6.53
CA MET A 19 -5.36 22.27 -5.95
C MET A 19 -4.78 21.39 -7.05
N ARG A 20 -5.59 20.96 -8.02
CA ARG A 20 -5.16 20.17 -9.18
C ARG A 20 -4.03 20.86 -9.96
N LEU A 21 -4.20 22.15 -10.29
CA LEU A 21 -3.24 22.93 -11.08
C LEU A 21 -1.92 23.19 -10.34
N THR A 22 -1.94 23.22 -9.01
CA THR A 22 -0.77 23.55 -8.18
C THR A 22 -0.03 22.32 -7.63
N GLN A 23 -0.47 21.11 -7.98
CA GLN A 23 0.12 19.84 -7.51
C GLN A 23 1.63 19.75 -7.79
N ALA A 24 2.08 20.09 -8.99
CA ALA A 24 3.50 20.01 -9.35
C ALA A 24 4.39 20.91 -8.48
N TYR A 25 3.90 22.09 -8.10
CA TYR A 25 4.62 23.02 -7.22
C TYR A 25 4.74 22.46 -5.79
N ARG A 26 3.67 21.83 -5.27
CA ARG A 26 3.72 21.12 -3.99
C ARG A 26 4.71 19.97 -4.00
N ALA A 27 4.69 19.14 -5.04
CA ALA A 27 5.61 18.02 -5.19
C ALA A 27 7.07 18.49 -5.27
N ALA A 28 7.34 19.55 -6.03
CA ALA A 28 8.67 20.16 -6.13
C ALA A 28 9.15 20.72 -4.77
N TRP A 29 8.26 21.39 -4.03
CA TRP A 29 8.56 21.92 -2.70
C TRP A 29 8.96 20.81 -1.73
N LEU A 30 8.23 19.69 -1.70
CA LEU A 30 8.56 18.51 -0.89
C LEU A 30 9.89 17.87 -1.29
N GLY A 31 10.26 17.93 -2.57
CA GLY A 31 11.55 17.46 -3.05
C GLY A 31 12.72 18.35 -2.60
N GLN A 32 12.55 19.67 -2.68
CA GLN A 32 13.60 20.65 -2.38
C GLN A 32 13.82 20.87 -0.89
N ASN A 33 12.78 20.75 -0.07
CA ASN A 33 12.85 21.06 1.35
C ASN A 33 12.81 19.82 2.26
N ARG A 34 12.99 18.61 1.71
CA ARG A 34 12.78 17.34 2.44
C ARG A 34 13.61 17.20 3.73
N SER A 35 14.82 17.77 3.76
CA SER A 35 15.74 17.70 4.90
C SER A 35 15.40 18.68 6.03
N ASP A 36 14.83 19.84 5.69
CA ASP A 36 14.77 21.01 6.59
C ASP A 36 13.34 21.50 6.85
N ALA A 37 12.36 21.05 6.06
CA ALA A 37 10.96 21.39 6.26
C ALA A 37 10.32 20.52 7.34
N SER A 38 9.82 21.17 8.38
CA SER A 38 8.88 20.55 9.30
C SER A 38 7.52 20.35 8.62
N LEU A 39 6.80 19.28 9.03
CA LEU A 39 5.43 19.04 8.59
C LEU A 39 4.52 20.26 8.84
N SER A 40 4.75 21.00 9.93
CA SER A 40 4.02 22.21 10.28
C SER A 40 4.16 23.32 9.22
N GLN A 41 5.39 23.55 8.73
CA GLN A 41 5.65 24.53 7.66
C GLN A 41 4.95 24.15 6.36
N PHE A 42 4.96 22.85 6.02
CA PHE A 42 4.26 22.36 4.82
C PHE A 42 2.75 22.57 4.91
N ILE A 43 2.13 22.26 6.06
CA ILE A 43 0.70 22.46 6.28
C ILE A 43 0.34 23.95 6.25
N THR A 44 1.22 24.81 6.79
CA THR A 44 1.03 26.26 6.74
C THR A 44 1.06 26.78 5.30
N GLU A 45 1.95 26.26 4.47
CA GLU A 45 2.08 26.68 3.08
C GLU A 45 0.93 26.14 2.19
N TYR A 46 0.44 24.93 2.49
CA TYR A 46 -0.58 24.22 1.71
C TYR A 46 -1.73 23.70 2.59
N PRO A 47 -2.51 24.60 3.23
CA PRO A 47 -3.49 24.19 4.24
C PRO A 47 -4.67 23.41 3.65
N ARG A 48 -5.01 23.66 2.37
CA ARG A 48 -6.10 22.96 1.67
C ARG A 48 -5.85 21.47 1.46
N LEU A 49 -4.61 21.01 1.59
CA LEU A 49 -4.32 19.57 1.46
C LEU A 49 -4.98 18.75 2.57
N LEU A 50 -5.13 19.32 3.78
CA LEU A 50 -5.74 18.64 4.92
C LEU A 50 -7.20 19.03 5.13
N ASP A 51 -7.56 20.32 5.01
CA ASP A 51 -8.94 20.73 5.33
C ASP A 51 -9.91 20.67 4.13
N THR A 52 -9.45 20.21 2.95
CA THR A 52 -10.32 19.90 1.81
C THR A 52 -10.29 18.40 1.54
N PRO A 53 -11.42 17.68 1.73
CA PRO A 53 -11.46 16.24 1.50
C PRO A 53 -11.06 15.84 0.09
N GLY A 54 -10.28 14.76 -0.03
CA GLY A 54 -9.87 14.17 -1.30
C GLY A 54 -8.66 14.82 -1.98
N MET A 55 -8.06 15.88 -1.41
CA MET A 55 -6.91 16.55 -2.05
C MET A 55 -5.62 15.73 -2.00
N ILE A 56 -5.39 14.97 -0.92
CA ILE A 56 -4.26 14.03 -0.84
C ILE A 56 -4.39 12.95 -1.91
N GLU A 57 -5.59 12.39 -2.08
CA GLU A 57 -5.86 11.38 -3.09
C GLU A 57 -5.71 11.94 -4.51
N GLN A 58 -6.21 13.15 -4.75
CA GLN A 58 -5.99 13.86 -6.01
C GLN A 58 -4.49 14.01 -6.30
N ASP A 59 -3.70 14.50 -5.34
CA ASP A 59 -2.25 14.67 -5.53
C ASP A 59 -1.55 13.34 -5.78
N PHE A 60 -1.97 12.30 -5.06
CA PHE A 60 -1.46 10.95 -5.27
C PHE A 60 -1.75 10.46 -6.69
N LEU A 61 -2.98 10.57 -7.18
CA LEU A 61 -3.39 10.11 -8.52
C LEU A 61 -2.74 10.93 -9.65
N LEU A 62 -2.49 12.22 -9.42
CA LEU A 62 -1.81 13.08 -10.39
C LEU A 62 -0.30 12.80 -10.43
N GLN A 63 0.32 12.59 -9.28
CA GLN A 63 1.75 12.32 -9.17
C GLN A 63 2.10 10.90 -9.64
N PHE A 64 1.27 9.95 -9.24
CA PHE A 64 1.37 8.56 -9.58
C PHE A 64 0.20 8.27 -10.50
N SER A 65 0.46 8.38 -11.81
CA SER A 65 -0.40 7.71 -12.81
C SER A 65 -0.70 6.29 -12.30
N PRO A 66 -1.89 5.71 -12.55
CA PRO A 66 -2.21 4.34 -12.19
C PRO A 66 -1.31 3.37 -12.96
N ILE A 67 -0.04 3.34 -12.58
CA ILE A 67 0.97 2.40 -12.97
C ILE A 67 0.57 1.13 -12.25
N SER A 68 0.38 0.06 -13.01
CA SER A 68 0.05 -1.22 -12.42
C SER A 68 1.12 -1.58 -11.38
N LEU A 69 0.75 -2.24 -10.28
CA LEU A 69 1.74 -2.67 -9.30
C LEU A 69 2.88 -3.43 -9.99
N LYS A 70 2.57 -4.22 -11.02
CA LYS A 70 3.55 -4.91 -11.88
C LYS A 70 4.63 -3.99 -12.45
N GLU A 71 4.26 -2.81 -12.95
CA GLU A 71 5.19 -1.84 -13.53
C GLU A 71 5.95 -1.06 -12.45
N ALA A 72 5.32 -0.79 -11.30
CA ALA A 72 5.96 -0.12 -10.17
C ALA A 72 6.85 -1.05 -9.32
N TRP A 73 6.66 -2.37 -9.40
CA TRP A 73 7.34 -3.40 -8.61
C TRP A 73 8.75 -3.72 -9.12
N THR A 74 9.56 -2.67 -9.22
CA THR A 74 10.95 -2.76 -9.65
C THR A 74 11.82 -3.49 -8.62
N SER A 75 12.89 -4.14 -9.08
CA SER A 75 13.86 -4.80 -8.19
C SER A 75 14.43 -3.84 -7.12
N SER A 76 14.63 -2.55 -7.48
CA SER A 76 15.06 -1.51 -6.55
C SER A 76 14.08 -1.28 -5.40
N LEU A 77 12.78 -1.19 -5.69
CA LEU A 77 11.75 -1.06 -4.65
C LEU A 77 11.67 -2.32 -3.78
N CYS A 78 11.74 -3.50 -4.38
CA CYS A 78 11.72 -4.78 -3.67
C CYS A 78 12.89 -4.91 -2.68
N LYS A 79 14.09 -4.51 -3.09
CA LYS A 79 15.28 -4.46 -2.22
C LYS A 79 15.07 -3.52 -1.03
N LYS A 80 14.39 -2.38 -1.22
CA LYS A 80 14.05 -1.47 -0.10
C LYS A 80 13.11 -2.11 0.91
N VAL A 81 12.10 -2.87 0.46
CA VAL A 81 11.19 -3.61 1.35
C VAL A 81 11.96 -4.65 2.17
N ILE A 82 12.85 -5.41 1.53
CA ILE A 82 13.71 -6.39 2.21
C ILE A 82 14.64 -5.72 3.22
N ASN A 83 15.28 -4.61 2.84
CA ASN A 83 16.16 -3.85 3.73
C ASN A 83 15.39 -3.31 4.95
N TYR A 84 14.16 -2.83 4.76
CA TYR A 84 13.30 -2.41 5.85
C TYR A 84 12.96 -3.57 6.78
N ALA A 85 12.60 -4.74 6.23
CA ALA A 85 12.31 -5.94 7.03
C ALA A 85 13.53 -6.43 7.83
N ASN A 86 14.73 -6.33 7.26
CA ASN A 86 16.00 -6.63 7.92
C ASN A 86 16.29 -5.62 9.05
N TYR A 87 16.11 -4.33 8.79
CA TYR A 87 16.33 -3.28 9.78
C TYR A 87 15.42 -3.44 11.00
N HIS A 88 14.17 -3.82 10.79
CA HIS A 88 13.20 -4.07 11.87
C HIS A 88 13.28 -5.48 12.49
N ASN A 89 14.34 -6.24 12.18
CA ASN A 89 14.63 -7.57 12.72
C ASN A 89 13.41 -8.50 12.81
N THR A 90 12.70 -8.61 11.69
CA THR A 90 11.42 -9.33 11.66
C THR A 90 11.55 -10.85 11.69
N GLU A 91 12.78 -11.40 11.73
CA GLU A 91 13.09 -12.85 11.57
C GLU A 91 12.32 -13.46 10.39
N TRP A 92 12.13 -12.66 9.33
CA TRP A 92 11.19 -12.95 8.26
C TRP A 92 11.57 -14.19 7.46
N GLN A 93 12.88 -14.48 7.32
CA GLN A 93 13.38 -15.66 6.64
C GLN A 93 12.86 -16.95 7.29
N LYS A 94 12.86 -17.00 8.63
CA LYS A 94 12.31 -18.13 9.39
C LYS A 94 10.79 -18.18 9.28
N LYS A 95 10.12 -17.03 9.37
CA LYS A 95 8.65 -16.95 9.27
C LYS A 95 8.11 -17.35 7.89
N LEU A 96 8.87 -17.08 6.83
CA LEU A 96 8.53 -17.43 5.45
C LEU A 96 9.12 -18.79 5.01
N GLY A 97 9.92 -19.46 5.85
CA GLY A 97 10.53 -20.76 5.51
C GLY A 97 11.53 -20.69 4.36
N ILE A 98 12.20 -19.55 4.15
CA ILE A 98 13.09 -19.33 3.02
C ILE A 98 14.53 -19.70 3.41
N SER A 99 15.01 -20.83 2.88
CA SER A 99 16.40 -21.28 3.01
C SER A 99 17.23 -20.82 1.81
N GLY A 100 17.89 -19.67 1.96
CA GLY A 100 18.81 -19.13 0.95
C GLY A 100 18.19 -18.00 0.12
N PHE A 101 18.91 -16.88 0.06
CA PHE A 101 18.51 -15.72 -0.72
C PHE A 101 19.04 -15.89 -2.15
N GLN A 102 18.15 -16.18 -3.10
CA GLN A 102 18.46 -16.12 -4.52
C GLN A 102 17.93 -14.78 -5.06
N GLU A 103 18.78 -14.01 -5.75
CA GLU A 103 18.42 -12.67 -6.26
C GLU A 103 17.23 -12.73 -7.25
N ASP A 104 17.06 -13.87 -7.92
CA ASP A 104 16.01 -14.12 -8.93
C ASP A 104 14.60 -14.15 -8.33
N HIS A 105 14.47 -14.20 -6.99
CA HIS A 105 13.18 -14.24 -6.29
C HIS A 105 12.89 -12.99 -5.46
N VAL A 106 13.71 -11.94 -5.59
CA VAL A 106 13.59 -10.69 -4.81
C VAL A 106 12.18 -10.09 -4.88
N GLN A 107 11.53 -10.14 -6.03
CA GLN A 107 10.18 -9.61 -6.21
C GLN A 107 9.12 -10.40 -5.45
N ASN A 108 9.19 -11.74 -5.52
CA ASN A 108 8.26 -12.64 -4.84
C ASN A 108 8.43 -12.57 -3.32
N ILE A 109 9.68 -12.53 -2.87
CA ILE A 109 10.03 -12.38 -1.45
C ILE A 109 9.51 -11.04 -0.93
N ALA A 110 9.76 -9.94 -1.64
CA ALA A 110 9.32 -8.62 -1.23
C ALA A 110 7.79 -8.52 -1.10
N ILE A 111 7.03 -9.15 -2.00
CA ILE A 111 5.56 -9.18 -1.90
C ILE A 111 5.11 -9.94 -0.66
N GLN A 112 5.70 -11.10 -0.37
CA GLN A 112 5.39 -11.89 0.83
C GLN A 112 5.80 -11.19 2.13
N LEU A 113 6.78 -10.28 2.07
CA LEU A 113 7.22 -9.47 3.22
C LEU A 113 6.29 -8.31 3.55
N LEU A 114 5.52 -7.79 2.59
CA LEU A 114 4.62 -6.67 2.82
C LEU A 114 3.70 -6.87 4.04
N PRO A 115 3.00 -8.01 4.22
CA PRO A 115 2.17 -8.22 5.41
C PRO A 115 2.94 -8.33 6.73
N LEU A 116 4.25 -8.61 6.70
CA LEU A 116 5.10 -8.62 7.89
C LEU A 116 5.64 -7.22 8.22
N VAL A 117 5.84 -6.40 7.19
CA VAL A 117 6.38 -5.03 7.28
C VAL A 117 5.27 -4.02 7.58
N LEU A 118 4.12 -4.18 6.94
CA LEU A 118 2.95 -3.34 7.16
C LEU A 118 2.23 -3.85 8.41
N SER A 119 2.26 -3.04 9.46
CA SER A 119 1.73 -3.35 10.78
C SER A 119 0.43 -4.13 10.73
N SER A 120 0.42 -5.32 11.32
CA SER A 120 -0.75 -6.16 11.51
C SER A 120 -1.79 -5.37 12.32
N GLY A 121 -2.84 -4.87 11.65
CA GLY A 121 -3.92 -4.10 12.25
C GLY A 121 -4.72 -4.90 13.28
N ASN A 122 -5.86 -4.38 13.72
CA ASN A 122 -6.78 -5.14 14.56
C ASN A 122 -7.77 -5.92 13.70
N ILE A 123 -7.93 -7.22 13.98
CA ILE A 123 -8.96 -8.07 13.38
C ILE A 123 -10.11 -8.28 14.37
N THR A 124 -11.30 -8.49 13.84
CA THR A 124 -12.47 -8.88 14.65
C THR A 124 -12.52 -10.40 14.70
N ASN A 125 -12.46 -10.98 15.90
CA ASN A 125 -12.57 -12.44 16.07
C ASN A 125 -14.02 -12.91 15.84
N LYS A 126 -14.24 -14.23 15.82
CA LYS A 126 -15.58 -14.85 15.68
C LYS A 126 -16.59 -14.44 16.77
N HIS A 127 -16.11 -13.83 17.87
CA HIS A 127 -16.91 -13.35 19.00
C HIS A 127 -17.09 -11.83 18.97
N GLY A 128 -16.78 -11.15 17.88
CA GLY A 128 -16.96 -9.70 17.72
C GLY A 128 -15.91 -8.82 18.43
N LYS A 129 -14.88 -9.41 19.04
CA LYS A 129 -13.83 -8.67 19.77
C LYS A 129 -12.68 -8.29 18.84
N LYS A 130 -12.22 -7.03 18.94
CA LYS A 130 -11.00 -6.56 18.28
C LYS A 130 -9.77 -7.17 18.96
N VAL A 131 -9.00 -7.94 18.22
CA VAL A 131 -7.75 -8.57 18.64
C VAL A 131 -6.65 -8.13 17.69
N ARG A 132 -5.42 -7.98 18.19
CA ARG A 132 -4.27 -7.67 17.34
C ARG A 132 -4.05 -8.81 16.34
N SER A 133 -3.97 -8.47 15.06
CA SER A 133 -3.71 -9.43 13.99
C SER A 133 -2.37 -10.14 14.24
N THR A 134 -2.35 -11.46 14.05
CA THR A 134 -1.07 -12.18 14.00
C THR A 134 -0.40 -11.96 12.64
N ASN A 135 0.86 -12.35 12.52
CA ASN A 135 1.58 -12.35 11.23
C ASN A 135 0.88 -13.26 10.20
N LEU A 136 0.30 -14.38 10.66
CA LEU A 136 -0.43 -15.31 9.80
C LEU A 136 -1.74 -14.68 9.30
N ASP A 137 -2.46 -14.00 10.19
CA ASP A 137 -3.69 -13.28 9.83
C ASP A 137 -3.38 -12.16 8.84
N ALA A 138 -2.32 -11.38 9.08
CA ALA A 138 -1.86 -10.32 8.19
C ALA A 138 -1.42 -10.85 6.82
N SER A 139 -0.76 -12.02 6.78
CA SER A 139 -0.32 -12.63 5.52
C SER A 139 -1.50 -13.09 4.66
N ARG A 140 -2.48 -13.77 5.27
CA ARG A 140 -3.72 -14.21 4.60
C ARG A 140 -4.61 -13.05 4.16
N SER A 141 -4.53 -11.95 4.88
CA SER A 141 -5.24 -10.68 4.62
C SER A 141 -4.71 -9.99 3.37
N PHE A 142 -3.41 -10.14 3.08
CA PHE A 142 -2.71 -9.37 2.07
C PHE A 142 -2.57 -10.09 0.71
N ILE A 143 -2.22 -11.39 0.74
CA ILE A 143 -2.08 -12.24 -0.45
C ILE A 143 -2.81 -13.55 -0.22
N GLU A 144 -3.76 -13.87 -1.10
CA GLU A 144 -4.38 -15.19 -1.12
C GLU A 144 -3.75 -16.04 -2.23
N VAL A 145 -3.05 -17.10 -1.82
CA VAL A 145 -2.39 -18.03 -2.73
C VAL A 145 -3.36 -19.16 -3.08
N LYS A 146 -3.61 -19.36 -4.39
CA LYS A 146 -4.47 -20.43 -4.90
C LYS A 146 -3.65 -21.52 -5.62
N PRO A 147 -4.09 -22.78 -5.59
CA PRO A 147 -3.41 -23.86 -6.30
C PRO A 147 -3.47 -23.64 -7.82
N VAL A 148 -2.45 -24.16 -8.51
CA VAL A 148 -2.38 -24.14 -9.99
C VAL A 148 -3.59 -24.90 -10.55
N GLY A 149 -4.27 -24.30 -11.52
CA GLY A 149 -5.54 -24.82 -12.07
C GLY A 149 -6.80 -24.19 -11.48
N THR A 150 -6.68 -23.29 -10.49
CA THR A 150 -7.83 -22.52 -9.99
C THR A 150 -8.35 -21.59 -11.09
N ASN A 151 -9.65 -21.71 -11.40
CA ASN A 151 -10.35 -20.78 -12.27
C ASN A 151 -10.54 -19.44 -11.53
N LEU A 152 -9.58 -18.52 -11.72
CA LEU A 152 -9.59 -17.21 -11.06
C LEU A 152 -10.84 -16.37 -11.37
N PRO A 153 -11.34 -16.29 -12.63
CA PRO A 153 -12.59 -15.59 -12.93
C PRO A 153 -13.77 -16.10 -12.09
N GLN A 154 -13.97 -17.43 -12.05
CA GLN A 154 -15.06 -18.04 -11.29
C GLN A 154 -14.89 -17.81 -9.78
N PHE A 155 -13.67 -17.95 -9.27
CA PHE A 155 -13.36 -17.69 -7.87
C PHE A 155 -13.69 -16.25 -7.45
N ILE A 156 -13.30 -15.26 -8.26
CA ILE A 156 -13.59 -13.84 -7.98
C ILE A 156 -15.10 -13.59 -8.00
N GLU A 157 -15.84 -14.17 -8.95
CA GLU A 157 -17.29 -14.05 -8.99
C GLU A 157 -17.97 -14.65 -7.77
N ASP A 158 -17.50 -15.81 -7.30
CA ASP A 158 -18.08 -16.49 -6.14
C ASP A 158 -17.80 -15.74 -4.83
N GLU A 159 -16.62 -15.12 -4.70
CA GLU A 159 -16.31 -14.23 -3.58
C GLU A 159 -17.17 -12.96 -3.58
N LEU A 160 -17.36 -12.34 -4.74
CA LEU A 160 -18.19 -11.13 -4.88
C LEU A 160 -19.67 -11.40 -4.58
N LYS A 161 -20.14 -12.64 -4.82
CA LYS A 161 -21.53 -13.07 -4.57
C LYS A 161 -21.79 -13.43 -3.10
N GLN A 162 -20.79 -13.88 -2.34
CA GLN A 162 -21.00 -14.40 -0.97
C GLN A 162 -20.99 -13.34 0.14
N ASP A 163 -20.26 -12.23 -0.02
CA ASP A 163 -20.22 -11.15 0.98
C ASP A 163 -20.24 -9.82 0.22
N GLY A 164 -21.39 -9.13 0.16
CA GLY A 164 -21.56 -7.80 -0.48
C GLY A 164 -20.65 -6.67 0.06
N THR A 165 -19.73 -7.02 0.96
CA THR A 165 -18.55 -6.27 1.34
C THR A 165 -17.38 -7.24 1.35
N ARG A 166 -16.41 -7.05 0.44
CA ARG A 166 -15.13 -7.74 0.45
C ARG A 166 -14.59 -7.75 1.88
N LYS A 167 -14.26 -8.92 2.46
CA LYS A 167 -13.71 -8.98 3.83
C LYS A 167 -12.49 -8.10 4.00
N GLN A 168 -11.73 -7.84 2.92
CA GLN A 168 -10.63 -6.89 2.92
C GLN A 168 -10.46 -6.14 1.57
N PRO A 169 -10.03 -4.86 1.60
CA PRO A 169 -10.04 -4.01 0.42
C PRO A 169 -8.90 -4.27 -0.59
N LEU A 170 -7.84 -5.01 -0.23
CA LEU A 170 -6.61 -5.11 -1.04
C LEU A 170 -6.03 -6.53 -1.05
N SER A 171 -6.51 -7.39 -1.93
CA SER A 171 -5.97 -8.75 -2.11
C SER A 171 -5.20 -8.83 -3.43
N LEU A 172 -3.88 -9.06 -3.37
CA LEU A 172 -3.10 -9.38 -4.56
C LEU A 172 -3.23 -10.86 -4.88
N HIS A 173 -3.64 -11.22 -6.10
CA HIS A 173 -3.79 -12.60 -6.52
C HIS A 173 -2.57 -12.98 -7.39
N LEU A 174 -1.77 -13.93 -6.92
CA LEU A 174 -0.58 -14.41 -7.62
C LEU A 174 -0.70 -15.91 -7.90
N VAL A 175 -0.52 -16.29 -9.16
CA VAL A 175 -0.33 -17.68 -9.57
C VAL A 175 1.17 -17.92 -9.63
N ILE A 176 1.70 -18.77 -8.74
CA ILE A 176 3.11 -19.13 -8.72
C ILE A 176 3.22 -20.61 -9.07
N GLU A 177 4.03 -20.94 -10.08
CA GLU A 177 4.41 -22.33 -10.35
C GLU A 177 5.35 -22.83 -9.25
N GLY A 178 4.98 -23.95 -8.63
CA GLY A 178 5.92 -24.88 -8.02
C GLY A 178 6.76 -24.38 -6.84
N ILE A 179 6.13 -24.02 -5.72
CA ILE A 179 6.73 -24.27 -4.41
C ILE A 179 5.81 -25.27 -3.68
N ARG A 180 6.21 -26.54 -3.68
CA ARG A 180 5.63 -27.55 -2.80
C ARG A 180 5.82 -27.09 -1.35
N LEU A 181 4.74 -26.65 -0.71
CA LEU A 181 4.66 -26.63 0.74
C LEU A 181 4.49 -28.09 1.19
N SER A 182 5.59 -28.82 1.30
CA SER A 182 5.59 -30.08 2.03
C SER A 182 5.41 -29.76 3.52
N HIS A 183 4.24 -30.14 4.02
CA HIS A 183 3.82 -30.22 5.42
C HIS A 183 3.78 -28.90 6.20
N LEU A 184 2.56 -28.40 6.42
CA LEU A 184 2.04 -27.92 7.71
C LEU A 184 0.51 -27.92 7.67
#